data_AF-H9FJV1-F1
#
_entry.id   AF-H9FJV1-F1
#
_cell.length_a   1.000
_cell.length_b   1.000
_cell.length_c   1.000
_cell.angle_alpha   90.00
_cell.angle_beta   90.00
_cell.angle_gamma   90.00
#
_symmetry.space_group_name_H-M   'P 1'
#
loop_
_entity.id
_entity.type
_entity.pdbx_description
1 polymer ?
#
loop_
_entity_poly.entity_id
_entity_poly.type
_entity_poly.pdbx_seq_one_letter_code
_entity_poly.pdbx_strand_id
1 'polypeptide(L)' 'SQFTGRNCESEITACFPNPCRNGGSCDPIGNTFICNCKAGLTGVTCEEDINECEREECENGGSCVNVFGSFLCNCTP' A
#
# COMPACT_ATOMS: atom_id res chain seq x y z
N SER A 1 -1.31 -27.55 9.41
CA SER A 1 -0.51 -26.31 9.32
C SER A 1 0.93 -26.65 9.01
N GLN A 2 1.62 -25.81 8.22
CA GLN A 2 3.06 -25.90 7.96
C GLN A 2 3.76 -24.82 8.78
N PHE A 3 4.97 -25.09 9.29
CA PHE A 3 5.73 -24.19 10.16
C PHE A 3 7.17 -23.99 9.66
N THR A 4 7.78 -22.86 9.99
CA THR A 4 9.15 -22.46 9.66
C THR A 4 9.87 -21.88 10.90
N GLY A 5 11.16 -21.59 10.76
CA GLY A 5 12.03 -21.13 11.86
C GLY A 5 12.89 -22.27 12.43
N ARG A 6 13.85 -21.91 13.29
CA ARG A 6 14.81 -22.89 13.85
C ARG A 6 14.12 -23.92 14.74
N ASN A 7 13.06 -23.51 15.42
CA ASN A 7 12.28 -24.34 16.34
C ASN A 7 10.84 -24.55 15.81
N CYS A 8 10.60 -24.32 14.52
CA CYS A 8 9.26 -24.38 13.91
C CYS A 8 8.23 -23.44 14.58
N GLU A 9 8.69 -22.30 15.09
CA GLU A 9 7.89 -21.37 15.89
C GLU A 9 6.97 -20.46 15.07
N SER A 10 7.18 -20.37 13.75
CA SER A 10 6.42 -19.49 12.87
C SER A 10 5.50 -20.29 11.94
N GLU A 11 4.22 -19.96 11.90
CA GLU A 11 3.28 -20.59 10.97
C GLU A 11 3.47 -20.06 9.54
N ILE A 12 3.48 -20.96 8.55
CA ILE A 12 3.48 -20.59 7.13
C ILE A 12 2.03 -20.33 6.73
N THR A 13 1.73 -19.06 6.48
CA THR A 13 0.43 -18.58 5.98
C THR A 13 0.57 -18.00 4.57
N ALA A 14 -0.54 -17.60 3.96
CA ALA A 14 -0.52 -16.86 2.69
C ALA A 14 0.24 -15.51 2.77
N CYS A 15 0.54 -15.03 3.98
CA CYS A 15 1.36 -13.84 4.22
C CYS A 15 2.85 -14.14 4.38
N PHE A 16 3.32 -15.36 4.15
CA PHE A 16 4.74 -15.71 4.29
C PHE A 16 5.37 -16.14 2.96
N PRO A 17 6.37 -15.39 2.44
CA PRO A 17 6.83 -14.08 2.91
C PRO A 17 5.76 -12.99 2.69
N ASN A 18 5.86 -11.83 3.37
CA ASN A 18 4.86 -10.76 3.26
C ASN A 18 4.72 -10.30 1.80
N PRO A 19 3.55 -10.53 1.16
CA PRO A 19 3.34 -10.16 -0.23
C PRO A 19 3.08 -8.65 -0.42
N CYS A 20 2.68 -7.95 0.65
CA CYS A 20 2.30 -6.54 0.58
C CYS A 20 3.53 -5.64 0.46
N ARG A 21 3.54 -4.80 -0.56
CA ARG A 21 4.60 -3.84 -0.87
C ARG A 21 4.39 -2.53 -0.13
N ASN A 22 5.39 -1.66 -0.22
CA ASN A 22 5.32 -0.26 0.22
C ASN A 22 4.89 -0.06 1.68
N GLY A 23 5.19 -1.05 2.52
CA GLY A 23 4.86 -1.06 3.94
C GLY A 23 3.39 -1.37 4.24
N GLY A 24 2.66 -2.01 3.33
CA GLY A 24 1.35 -2.59 3.60
C GLY A 24 1.41 -3.75 4.60
N SER A 25 0.35 -3.91 5.38
CA SER A 25 0.19 -5.02 6.32
C SER A 25 -0.56 -6.17 5.66
N CYS A 26 -0.20 -7.42 5.97
CA CYS A 26 -0.84 -8.60 5.40
C CYS A 26 -1.72 -9.32 6.42
N ASP A 27 -2.97 -9.58 6.04
CA ASP A 27 -3.89 -10.44 6.79
C ASP A 27 -4.14 -11.75 6.02
N PRO A 28 -3.84 -12.92 6.60
CA PRO A 28 -4.13 -14.20 5.96
C PRO A 28 -5.63 -14.52 6.04
N ILE A 29 -6.22 -14.96 4.93
CA ILE A 29 -7.63 -15.35 4.81
C ILE A 29 -7.72 -16.73 4.17
N GLY A 30 -7.78 -17.77 5.00
CA GLY A 30 -7.74 -19.15 4.53
C GLY A 30 -6.43 -19.44 3.78
N ASN A 31 -6.55 -19.75 2.48
CA ASN A 31 -5.39 -20.00 1.60
C ASN A 31 -4.99 -18.78 0.76
N THR A 32 -5.61 -17.62 0.97
CA THR A 32 -5.28 -16.35 0.31
C THR A 32 -4.91 -15.29 1.35
N PHE A 33 -4.62 -14.08 0.91
CA PHE A 33 -4.28 -12.93 1.75
C PHE A 33 -5.05 -11.68 1.32
N ILE A 34 -5.13 -10.70 2.21
CA ILE A 34 -5.50 -9.32 1.90
C ILE A 34 -4.37 -8.41 2.37
N CYS A 35 -4.00 -7.45 1.53
CA CYS A 35 -3.08 -6.38 1.88
C CYS A 35 -3.85 -5.13 2.32
N ASN A 36 -3.54 -4.63 3.51
CA ASN A 36 -3.98 -3.32 4.00
C ASN A 36 -2.95 -2.29 3.57
N CYS A 37 -3.28 -1.53 2.52
CA CYS A 37 -2.39 -0.52 1.96
C CYS A 37 -2.32 0.73 2.83
N LYS A 38 -1.16 1.40 2.81
CA LYS A 38 -1.05 2.75 3.36
C LYS A 38 -1.88 3.71 2.52
N ALA A 39 -2.24 4.85 3.12
CA ALA A 39 -2.91 5.93 2.39
C ALA A 39 -2.12 6.31 1.13
N GLY A 40 -2.86 6.60 0.04
CA GLY A 40 -2.29 6.93 -1.27
C GLY A 40 -1.84 5.73 -2.11
N LEU A 41 -1.99 4.49 -1.63
CA LEU A 41 -1.60 3.29 -2.37
C LEU A 41 -2.76 2.31 -2.52
N THR A 42 -2.75 1.53 -3.60
CA THR A 42 -3.78 0.56 -3.96
C THR A 42 -3.17 -0.64 -4.70
N GLY A 43 -4.02 -1.55 -5.17
CA GLY A 43 -3.63 -2.80 -5.83
C GLY A 43 -3.61 -3.99 -4.85
N VAL A 44 -3.53 -5.20 -5.41
CA VAL A 44 -3.61 -6.46 -4.62
C VAL A 44 -2.47 -6.58 -3.61
N THR A 45 -1.31 -6.01 -3.96
CA THR A 45 -0.11 -5.99 -3.12
C THR A 45 0.32 -4.58 -2.74
N CYS A 46 -0.56 -3.58 -2.83
CA CYS A 46 -0.23 -2.17 -2.57
C CYS A 46 0.86 -1.59 -3.48
N GLU A 47 0.96 -2.09 -4.71
CA GLU A 47 1.97 -1.73 -5.71
C GLU A 47 1.60 -0.51 -6.54
N GLU A 48 0.32 -0.14 -6.57
CA GLU A 48 -0.21 0.93 -7.39
C GLU A 48 -0.31 2.22 -6.59
N ASP A 49 0.04 3.32 -7.24
CA ASP A 49 -0.10 4.67 -6.71
C ASP A 49 -1.51 5.20 -7.02
N ILE A 50 -2.17 5.80 -6.04
CA ILE A 50 -3.44 6.50 -6.28
C ILE A 50 -3.10 7.86 -6.85
N ASN A 51 -3.77 8.26 -7.95
CA ASN A 51 -3.65 9.62 -8.45
C ASN A 51 -4.60 10.54 -7.69
N GLU A 52 -4.15 11.19 -6.60
CA GLU A 52 -5.04 12.06 -5.83
C GLU A 52 -5.44 13.32 -6.60
N CYS A 53 -4.68 13.74 -7.61
CA CYS A 53 -5.04 14.88 -8.46
C CYS A 53 -6.31 14.67 -9.30
N GLU A 54 -6.86 13.46 -9.37
CA GLU A 54 -8.18 13.22 -9.98
C GLU A 54 -9.34 13.63 -9.07
N ARG A 55 -9.08 13.87 -7.78
CA ARG A 55 -10.09 14.21 -6.77
C ARG A 55 -9.78 15.47 -5.97
N GLU A 56 -8.51 15.78 -5.78
CA GLU A 56 -8.04 16.91 -4.99
C GLU A 56 -7.82 18.14 -5.88
N GLU A 57 -8.31 19.29 -5.42
CA GLU A 57 -8.14 20.58 -6.09
C GLU A 57 -7.20 21.46 -5.27
N CYS A 58 -6.14 21.96 -5.92
CA CYS A 58 -5.22 22.90 -5.29
C CYS A 58 -5.84 24.30 -5.19
N GLU A 59 -5.79 24.89 -4.01
CA GLU A 59 -6.33 26.24 -3.78
C GLU A 59 -5.47 27.33 -4.43
N ASN A 60 -6.04 28.54 -4.53
CA ASN A 60 -5.35 29.76 -4.98
C ASN A 60 -4.70 29.66 -6.38
N GLY A 61 -5.29 28.86 -7.28
CA GLY A 61 -4.78 28.68 -8.63
C GLY A 61 -3.54 27.78 -8.73
N GLY A 62 -3.20 27.07 -7.65
CA GLY A 62 -2.13 26.07 -7.67
C GLY A 62 -2.44 24.91 -8.63
N SER A 63 -1.38 24.27 -9.14
CA SER A 63 -1.49 23.07 -9.98
C SER A 63 -1.17 21.82 -9.16
N CYS A 64 -2.05 20.81 -9.21
CA CYS A 64 -1.80 19.54 -8.54
C CYS A 64 -0.73 18.72 -9.27
N VAL A 65 0.16 18.10 -8.50
CA VAL A 65 1.19 17.18 -8.96
C VAL A 65 1.07 15.88 -8.18
N ASN A 66 0.75 14.80 -8.88
CA ASN A 66 0.70 13.47 -8.28
C ASN A 66 2.12 12.99 -7.91
N VAL A 67 2.28 12.46 -6.71
CA VAL A 67 3.56 11.90 -6.23
C VAL A 67 3.32 10.55 -5.55
N PHE A 68 4.34 9.74 -5.39
CA PHE A 68 4.15 8.41 -4.85
C PHE A 68 3.59 8.42 -3.41
N GLY A 69 2.38 7.91 -3.24
CA GLY A 69 1.60 7.84 -2.00
C GLY A 69 0.96 9.16 -1.56
N SER A 70 0.96 10.21 -2.40
CA SER A 70 0.40 11.52 -2.05
C SER A 70 0.27 12.48 -3.25
N PHE A 71 -0.09 13.73 -2.99
CA PHE A 71 -0.02 14.81 -3.96
C PHE A 71 0.67 16.05 -3.39
N LEU A 72 1.14 16.90 -4.28
CA LEU A 72 1.68 18.21 -3.96
C LEU A 72 0.97 19.29 -4.78
N CYS A 73 0.66 20.41 -4.14
CA CYS A 73 0.22 21.61 -4.84
C CYS A 73 1.42 22.47 -5.19
N ASN A 74 1.62 22.69 -6.49
CA ASN A 74 2.59 23.65 -6.99
C ASN A 74 1.93 25.04 -7.08
N CYS A 75 2.31 25.94 -6.19
CA CYS A 75 1.77 27.29 -6.14
C CYS A 75 2.41 28.20 -7.19
N THR A 76 1.62 29.04 -7.84
CA THR A 76 2.13 30.15 -8.65
C THR A 76 2.46 31.35 -7.75
N PRO A 77 3.56 32.09 -8.01
CA PRO A 77 3.88 33.33 -7.30
C PRO A 77 2.80 34.40 -7.36
#